data_AF-A0A0J7YQC5-F1
#
_entry.id   AF-A0A0J7YQC5-F1
#
_cell.length_a   1.000
_cell.length_b   1.000
_cell.length_c   1.000
_cell.angle_alpha   90.00
_cell.angle_beta   90.00
_cell.angle_gamma   90.00
#
_symmetry.space_group_name_H-M   'P 1'
#
loop_
_entity.id
_entity.type
_entity.pdbx_description
1 polymer ?
#
loop_
_entity_poly.entity_id
_entity_poly.type
_entity_poly.pdbx_seq_one_letter_code
_entity_poly.pdbx_strand_id
1 'polypeptide(L)'
;MSLNTQLIRSLKAPARPVWEEPPSKAGLTAKGGLLLLCCLGVLGPLWIVIVTSLSPKPVIDRVGGLVVIPQGITFVNYTELLSGGQVSRAIMV
;
A
#
# COMPACT_ATOMS: atom_id res chain seq x y z
N MET A 1 34.51 -2.79 18.69
CA MET A 1 33.95 -2.21 17.45
C MET A 1 32.43 -2.32 17.55
N SER A 2 31.71 -1.20 17.66
CA SER A 2 30.28 -1.18 18.03
C SER A 2 29.38 -1.66 16.89
N LEU A 3 28.34 -2.43 17.22
CA LEU A 3 27.33 -2.98 16.29
C LEU A 3 26.70 -1.90 15.39
N ASN A 4 26.59 -0.68 15.92
CA ASN A 4 26.02 0.47 15.22
C ASN A 4 26.87 0.92 14.03
N THR A 5 28.20 0.80 14.12
CA THR A 5 29.12 1.17 13.04
C THR A 5 29.05 0.20 11.86
N GLN A 6 28.72 -1.07 12.11
CA GLN A 6 28.53 -2.09 11.06
C GLN A 6 27.21 -1.88 10.30
N LEU A 7 26.12 -1.58 11.01
CA LEU A 7 24.82 -1.26 10.40
C LEU A 7 24.93 -0.02 9.50
N ILE A 8 25.59 1.04 9.98
CA ILE A 8 25.80 2.28 9.18
C ILE A 8 26.68 2.02 7.95
N ARG A 9 27.72 1.17 8.06
CA ARG A 9 28.52 0.75 6.89
C ARG A 9 27.70 -0.07 5.89
N SER A 10 26.79 -0.93 6.37
CA SER A 10 25.94 -1.76 5.52
C SER A 10 24.91 -0.96 4.71
N LEU A 11 24.48 0.20 5.21
CA LEU A 11 23.53 1.08 4.51
C LEU A 11 24.22 1.98 3.46
N LYS A 12 25.55 2.07 3.49
CA LYS A 12 26.30 2.86 2.52
C LYS A 12 26.60 2.01 1.29
N ALA A 13 26.04 2.40 0.15
CA ALA A 13 26.35 1.74 -1.11
C ALA A 13 27.88 1.75 -1.35
N PRO A 14 28.46 0.63 -1.83
CA PRO A 14 29.88 0.55 -2.14
C PRO A 14 30.26 1.63 -3.18
N ALA A 15 31.53 2.04 -3.16
CA ALA A 15 32.04 3.01 -4.12
C ALA A 15 31.83 2.50 -5.55
N ARG A 16 31.36 3.36 -6.45
CA ARG A 16 31.05 2.99 -7.84
C ARG A 16 32.31 2.43 -8.52
N PRO A 17 32.27 1.21 -9.07
CA PRO A 17 33.40 0.65 -9.80
C PRO A 17 33.71 1.45 -11.06
N VAL A 18 34.96 1.39 -11.51
CA VAL A 18 35.48 2.21 -12.64
C VAL A 18 34.77 1.92 -13.96
N TRP A 19 34.23 0.70 -14.14
CA TRP A 19 33.52 0.29 -15.35
C TRP A 19 32.04 0.67 -15.37
N GLU A 20 31.48 1.19 -14.28
CA GLU A 20 30.07 1.58 -14.21
C GLU A 20 29.92 3.06 -14.61
N GLU A 21 29.25 3.27 -15.75
CA GLU A 21 28.90 4.59 -16.25
C GLU A 21 28.04 5.35 -15.22
N PRO A 22 28.20 6.69 -15.11
CA PRO A 22 27.39 7.48 -14.19
C PRO A 22 25.90 7.37 -14.54
N PRO A 23 25.01 7.17 -13.55
CA PRO A 23 23.59 7.02 -13.82
C PRO A 23 23.04 8.28 -14.49
N SER A 24 22.39 8.09 -15.63
CA SER A 24 21.71 9.20 -16.30
C SER A 24 20.47 9.62 -15.49
N LYS A 25 20.19 10.92 -15.44
CA LYS A 25 18.98 11.44 -14.77
C LYS A 25 17.71 10.82 -15.37
N ALA A 26 17.68 10.66 -16.70
CA ALA A 26 16.57 10.02 -17.40
C ALA A 26 16.38 8.56 -16.98
N GLY A 27 17.47 7.77 -16.90
CA GLY A 27 17.41 6.37 -16.49
C GLY A 27 16.96 6.19 -15.04
N LEU A 28 17.42 7.06 -14.14
CA LEU A 28 16.99 7.05 -12.74
C LEU A 28 15.48 7.35 -12.61
N THR A 29 15.01 8.41 -13.27
CA THR A 29 13.59 8.82 -13.24
C THR A 29 12.70 7.75 -13.87
N ALA A 30 13.11 7.13 -14.97
CA ALA A 30 12.34 6.07 -15.61
C ALA A 30 12.19 4.84 -14.70
N LYS A 31 13.28 4.40 -14.06
CA LYS A 31 13.24 3.27 -13.11
C LYS A 31 12.38 3.60 -11.89
N GLY A 32 12.52 4.79 -11.33
CA GLY A 32 11.70 5.24 -10.21
C GLY A 32 10.22 5.33 -10.57
N GLY A 33 9.91 5.90 -11.74
CA GLY A 33 8.55 5.97 -12.26
C GLY A 33 7.94 4.59 -12.50
N LEU A 34 8.69 3.65 -13.07
CA LEU A 34 8.25 2.27 -13.26
C LEU A 34 7.95 1.58 -11.92
N LEU A 35 8.86 1.70 -10.94
CA LEU A 35 8.63 1.15 -9.60
C LEU A 35 7.40 1.77 -8.94
N LEU A 36 7.21 3.09 -9.05
CA LEU A 36 6.02 3.77 -8.53
C LEU A 36 4.74 3.24 -9.19
N LEU A 37 4.73 3.04 -10.51
CA LEU A 37 3.59 2.47 -11.22
C LEU A 37 3.29 1.05 -10.76
N CYS A 38 4.31 0.21 -10.56
CA CYS A 38 4.14 -1.13 -9.99
C CYS A 38 3.54 -1.05 -8.58
N CYS A 39 4.04 -0.16 -7.72
CA CYS A 39 3.48 0.05 -6.39
C CYS A 39 2.03 0.52 -6.45
N LEU A 40 1.69 1.47 -7.31
CA LEU A 40 0.31 1.94 -7.49
C LEU A 40 -0.59 0.84 -8.05
N GLY A 41 -0.09 -0.03 -8.93
CA GLY A 41 -0.83 -1.17 -9.47
C GLY A 41 -1.23 -2.19 -8.39
N VAL A 42 -0.42 -2.34 -7.33
CA VAL A 42 -0.72 -3.21 -6.19
C VAL A 42 -1.50 -2.49 -5.10
N LEU A 43 -1.06 -1.28 -4.72
CA LEU A 43 -1.63 -0.53 -3.61
C LEU A 43 -2.97 0.13 -3.98
N GLY A 44 -3.18 0.48 -5.25
CA GLY A 44 -4.43 1.06 -5.74
C GLY A 44 -5.67 0.19 -5.44
N PRO A 45 -5.72 -1.08 -5.87
CA PRO A 45 -6.85 -1.95 -5.55
C PRO A 45 -6.98 -2.22 -4.04
N LEU A 46 -5.86 -2.38 -3.31
CA LEU A 46 -5.90 -2.56 -1.85
C LEU A 46 -6.49 -1.33 -1.15
N TRP A 47 -6.11 -0.13 -1.60
CA TRP A 47 -6.66 1.12 -1.11
C TRP A 47 -8.18 1.19 -1.34
N ILE A 48 -8.65 0.86 -2.54
CA ILE A 48 -10.08 0.85 -2.89
C ILE A 48 -10.86 -0.09 -1.96
N VAL A 49 -10.33 -1.28 -1.66
CA VAL A 49 -10.97 -2.23 -0.72
C VAL A 49 -11.10 -1.62 0.67
N ILE A 50 -10.05 -0.98 1.18
CA ILE A 50 -10.04 -0.36 2.51
C ILE A 50 -11.03 0.80 2.60
N VAL A 51 -11.01 1.73 1.63
CA VAL A 51 -11.91 2.89 1.72
C VAL A 51 -13.37 2.50 1.47
N THR A 52 -13.62 1.50 0.62
CA THR A 52 -14.98 1.01 0.36
C THR A 52 -15.52 0.28 1.59
N SER A 53 -14.73 -0.55 2.27
CA SER A 53 -15.19 -1.28 3.47
C SER A 53 -15.53 -0.33 4.63
N LEU A 54 -14.81 0.79 4.73
CA LEU A 54 -15.02 1.85 5.72
C LEU A 54 -16.08 2.89 5.32
N SER A 55 -16.60 2.83 4.10
CA SER A 55 -17.55 3.83 3.61
C SER A 55 -18.98 3.58 4.08
N PRO A 56 -19.75 4.62 4.42
CA PRO A 56 -21.18 4.50 4.65
C PRO A 56 -21.93 4.01 3.40
N LYS A 57 -22.95 3.16 3.56
CA LYS A 57 -23.80 2.64 2.46
C LYS A 57 -24.29 3.75 1.50
N PRO A 58 -24.81 4.91 1.98
CA PRO A 58 -25.25 5.98 1.08
C PRO A 58 -24.13 6.59 0.22
N VAL A 59 -22.88 6.55 0.68
CA VAL A 59 -21.72 7.02 -0.09
C VAL A 59 -21.41 6.02 -1.20
N ILE A 60 -21.37 4.73 -0.86
CA ILE A 60 -21.11 3.63 -1.81
C ILE A 60 -22.16 3.64 -2.93
N ASP A 61 -23.45 3.75 -2.59
CA ASP A 61 -24.54 3.76 -3.56
C ASP A 61 -24.46 4.97 -4.50
N ARG A 62 -24.10 6.15 -3.96
CA ARG A 62 -23.98 7.38 -4.75
C ARG A 62 -22.86 7.32 -5.79
N VAL A 63 -21.71 6.73 -5.43
CA VAL A 63 -20.56 6.63 -6.34
C VAL A 63 -20.65 5.44 -7.29
N GLY A 64 -21.69 4.61 -7.18
CA GLY A 64 -21.89 3.44 -8.04
C GLY A 64 -21.05 2.22 -7.65
N GLY A 65 -20.69 2.09 -6.36
CA GLY A 65 -20.13 0.87 -5.78
C GLY A 65 -18.66 0.93 -5.37
N LEU A 66 -17.78 1.57 -6.15
CA LEU A 66 -16.35 1.64 -5.84
C LEU A 66 -15.94 3.03 -5.35
N VAL A 67 -15.48 3.10 -4.10
CA VAL A 67 -14.99 4.33 -3.51
C VAL A 67 -13.48 4.41 -3.73
N VAL A 68 -13.01 5.52 -4.29
CA VAL A 68 -11.56 5.84 -4.40
C VAL A 68 -11.17 6.95 -3.42
N ILE A 69 -12.08 7.91 -3.22
CA ILE A 69 -11.90 9.05 -2.30
C ILE A 69 -12.98 8.93 -1.21
N PRO A 70 -12.63 8.72 0.06
CA PRO A 70 -13.61 8.49 1.12
C PRO A 70 -14.36 9.78 1.48
N GLN A 71 -15.68 9.66 1.67
CA GLN A 71 -16.57 10.75 2.12
C GLN A 71 -17.20 10.40 3.48
N GLY A 72 -16.35 10.30 4.50
CA GLY A 72 -16.73 9.84 5.84
C GLY A 72 -16.27 8.40 6.10
N ILE A 73 -16.25 8.03 7.38
CA ILE A 73 -15.77 6.72 7.87
C ILE A 73 -16.83 6.14 8.81
N THR A 74 -17.16 4.87 8.64
CA THR A 74 -18.02 4.11 9.55
C THR A 74 -17.52 2.69 9.74
N PHE A 75 -17.78 2.13 10.92
CA PHE A 75 -17.46 0.74 11.25
C PHE A 75 -18.69 -0.17 11.33
N VAL A 76 -19.88 0.37 11.01
CA VAL A 76 -21.14 -0.37 11.09
C VAL A 76 -21.09 -1.65 10.25
N ASN A 77 -20.52 -1.60 9.04
CA ASN A 77 -20.37 -2.77 8.17
C ASN A 77 -19.60 -3.91 8.85
N TYR A 78 -18.55 -3.60 9.61
CA TYR A 78 -17.78 -4.59 10.35
C TYR A 78 -18.56 -5.16 11.54
N THR A 79 -19.30 -4.31 12.25
CA THR A 79 -20.17 -4.78 13.34
C THR A 79 -21.26 -5.71 12.82
N GLU A 80 -21.89 -5.40 11.70
CA GLU A 80 -22.89 -6.24 11.04
C GLU A 80 -22.28 -7.59 10.57
N LEU A 81 -21.11 -7.54 9.91
CA LEU A 81 -20.39 -8.73 9.46
C LEU A 81 -20.02 -9.68 10.60
N LEU A 82 -19.49 -9.15 11.70
CA LEU A 82 -18.98 -9.95 12.81
C LEU A 82 -20.07 -10.35 13.83
N SER A 83 -21.22 -9.67 13.85
CA SER A 83 -22.35 -10.04 14.71
C SER A 83 -23.20 -11.18 14.14
N GLY A 84 -23.19 -11.40 12.81
CA GLY A 84 -24.01 -12.41 12.12
C GLY A 84 -23.65 -13.89 12.38
N GLY A 85 -22.66 -14.18 13.23
CA GLY A 85 -22.29 -15.54 13.68
C GLY A 85 -21.58 -16.42 12.65
N GLN A 86 -22.00 -16.42 11.39
CA GLN A 86 -21.42 -17.28 10.34
C GLN A 86 -19.99 -16.87 9.99
N VAL A 87 -19.77 -15.58 9.71
CA VAL A 87 -18.44 -15.05 9.38
C VAL A 87 -17.48 -15.20 10.55
N SER A 88 -17.92 -14.87 11.76
CA SER A 88 -17.10 -15.00 12.97
C SER A 88 -16.72 -16.44 13.28
N ARG A 89 -17.63 -17.41 13.04
CA ARG A 89 -17.32 -18.84 13.14
C ARG A 89 -16.34 -19.29 12.06
N ALA A 90 -16.49 -18.81 10.83
CA ALA A 90 -15.59 -19.13 9.72
C ALA A 90 -14.15 -18.62 9.91
N ILE A 91 -13.95 -17.57 10.71
CA ILE A 91 -12.62 -17.06 11.06
C ILE A 91 -11.93 -17.92 12.14
N MET A 92 -12.71 -18.59 13.00
CA MET A 92 -12.20 -19.29 14.18
C MET A 92 -11.87 -20.76 13.95
N VAL A 93 -12.51 -21.39 12.95
CA VAL A 93 -12.38 -22.83 12.65
C VAL A 93 -11.24 -23.09 11.67
#